data_AF-A0A8S2T6A5-F1
#
_entry.id   AF-A0A8S2T6A5-F1
#
_cell.length_a   1.000
_cell.length_b   1.000
_cell.length_c   1.000
_cell.angle_alpha   90.00
_cell.angle_beta   90.00
_cell.angle_gamma   90.00
#
_symmetry.space_group_name_H-M   'P 1'
#
loop_
_entity.id
_entity.type
_entity.pdbx_description
1 polymer ?
#
loop_
_entity_poly.entity_id
_entity_poly.type
_entity_poly.pdbx_seq_one_letter_code
_entity_poly.pdbx_strand_id
1 'polypeptide(L)'
;MTKEKEQQFQEQRERLDKLQQQFNEKKVLEQKLKDYSKQIKTVDYNNIELVVVQQYLWYKTDKILKYLNTKQRMDDYFVGKVPKMAFNDNNNNGEIFIVSVTGFQIHQDEFKLVLQRIQTLSNVTQSAKDYYQRQSTKSVETLTQILTQQIHQSQDWKYYTKYFFQLVREKSKEYVKLFDEYITKKSKQLIDQCIVDVEFQPWVELRKQTDKYMKNKSFTSELELLKQQALDEYIKLQVLSQQLKFDKKPSKRSTQVMNDFIDKVKQDFKTNQTYVGSEFKHFKLIPKLLQRIMLYYRCFYLQLPLYESAKELLEKIEQNTVITIATSTGSGKRALFEKE
;
A
#
# COMPACT_ATOMS: atom_id res chain seq x y z
N MET A 1 47.66 75.23 -36.76
CA MET A 1 46.47 74.38 -36.53
C MET A 1 45.33 75.27 -36.07
N THR A 2 44.11 75.08 -36.58
CA THR A 2 42.91 75.80 -36.13
C THR A 2 42.47 75.28 -34.75
N LYS A 3 42.02 76.16 -33.85
CA LYS A 3 41.55 75.79 -32.49
C LYS A 3 40.53 74.64 -32.47
N GLU A 4 39.72 74.50 -33.52
CA GLU A 4 38.79 73.38 -33.70
C GLU A 4 39.49 72.02 -33.87
N LYS A 5 40.65 71.97 -34.55
CA LYS A 5 41.44 70.74 -34.69
C LYS A 5 42.10 70.33 -33.39
N GLU A 6 42.48 71.28 -32.54
CA GLU A 6 43.00 71.00 -31.20
C GLU A 6 41.92 70.46 -30.27
N GLN A 7 40.71 71.04 -30.30
CA GLN A 7 39.56 70.50 -29.56
C GLN A 7 39.19 69.08 -30.02
N GLN A 8 39.12 68.84 -31.33
CA GLN A 8 38.86 67.50 -31.87
C GLN A 8 39.94 66.48 -31.46
N PHE A 9 41.21 66.89 -31.44
CA PHE A 9 42.30 66.03 -31.02
C PHE A 9 42.23 65.69 -29.53
N GLN A 10 41.81 66.64 -28.70
CA GLN A 10 41.64 66.45 -27.27
C GLN A 10 40.45 65.53 -26.95
N GLU A 11 39.31 65.71 -27.62
CA GLU A 11 38.15 64.80 -27.52
C GLU A 11 38.48 63.37 -27.97
N GLN A 12 39.28 63.20 -29.02
CA GLN A 12 39.74 61.88 -29.47
C GLN A 12 40.68 61.22 -28.45
N ARG A 13 41.54 62.00 -27.79
CA ARG A 13 42.41 61.52 -26.71
C ARG A 13 41.61 61.03 -25.51
N GLU A 14 40.63 61.80 -25.07
CA GLU A 14 39.75 61.40 -23.96
C GLU A 14 38.92 60.15 -24.29
N ARG A 15 38.47 60.00 -25.55
CA ARG A 15 37.81 58.77 -26.01
C ARG A 15 38.76 57.58 -26.01
N LEU A 16 40.01 57.76 -26.45
CA LEU A 16 41.04 56.72 -26.41
C LEU A 16 41.34 56.29 -24.97
N ASP A 17 41.48 57.24 -24.04
CA ASP A 17 41.75 56.94 -22.63
C ASP A 17 40.58 56.18 -21.98
N LYS A 18 39.32 56.58 -22.27
CA LYS A 18 38.12 55.85 -21.82
C LYS A 18 38.07 54.43 -22.39
N LEU A 19 38.38 54.25 -23.67
CA LEU A 19 38.43 52.93 -24.31
C LEU A 19 39.56 52.06 -23.73
N GLN A 20 40.73 52.64 -23.46
CA GLN A 20 41.86 51.98 -22.83
C GLN A 20 41.49 51.49 -21.42
N GLN A 21 40.79 52.33 -20.64
CA GLN A 21 40.31 51.99 -19.32
C GLN A 21 39.27 50.85 -19.37
N GLN A 22 38.27 50.94 -20.24
CA GLN A 22 37.28 49.87 -20.45
C GLN A 22 37.92 48.56 -20.91
N PHE A 23 38.96 48.63 -21.75
CA PHE A 23 39.69 47.45 -22.20
C PHE A 23 40.45 46.79 -21.05
N ASN A 24 41.12 47.58 -20.21
CA ASN A 24 41.82 47.07 -19.02
C ASN A 24 40.86 46.44 -18.01
N GLU A 25 39.71 47.08 -17.76
CA GLU A 25 38.66 46.54 -16.90
C GLU A 25 38.12 45.21 -17.43
N LYS A 26 37.85 45.11 -18.75
CA LYS A 26 37.44 43.86 -19.39
C LYS A 26 38.51 42.77 -19.27
N LYS A 27 39.79 43.10 -19.42
CA LYS A 27 40.89 42.14 -19.29
C LYS A 27 41.00 41.59 -17.86
N VAL A 28 40.82 42.45 -16.85
CA VAL A 28 40.78 42.03 -15.44
C VAL A 28 39.56 41.14 -15.17
N LEU A 29 38.39 41.50 -15.71
CA LEU A 29 37.18 40.69 -15.60
C LEU A 29 37.34 39.32 -16.27
N GLU A 30 37.90 39.29 -17.48
CA GLU A 30 38.16 38.04 -18.23
C GLU A 30 39.11 37.12 -17.45
N GLN A 31 40.17 37.67 -16.85
CA GLN A 31 41.09 36.89 -16.03
C GLN A 31 40.39 36.32 -14.79
N LYS A 32 39.58 37.13 -14.09
CA LYS A 32 38.76 36.67 -12.96
C LYS A 32 37.80 35.54 -13.37
N LEU A 33 37.10 35.67 -14.50
CA LEU A 33 36.19 34.64 -15.01
C LEU A 33 36.91 33.35 -15.39
N LYS A 34 38.13 33.44 -15.95
CA LYS A 34 38.99 32.28 -16.22
C LYS A 34 39.38 31.57 -14.92
N ASP A 35 39.74 32.32 -13.89
CA ASP A 35 40.14 31.74 -12.60
C ASP A 35 38.95 31.12 -11.85
N TYR A 36 37.74 31.71 -11.93
CA TYR A 36 36.51 31.07 -11.46
C TYR A 36 36.18 29.80 -12.24
N SER A 37 36.37 29.81 -13.55
CA SER A 37 36.08 28.66 -14.42
C SER A 37 36.96 27.45 -14.08
N LYS A 38 38.21 27.66 -13.66
CA LYS A 38 39.11 26.58 -13.18
C LYS A 38 38.62 25.92 -11.89
N GLN A 39 37.82 26.62 -11.08
CA GLN A 39 37.29 26.11 -9.81
C GLN A 39 35.99 25.31 -9.99
N ILE A 40 35.30 25.50 -11.12
CA ILE A 40 34.07 24.77 -11.45
C ILE A 40 34.45 23.36 -11.90
N LYS A 41 33.90 22.36 -11.24
CA LYS A 41 34.09 20.94 -11.56
C LYS A 41 32.76 20.25 -11.72
N THR A 42 32.73 19.22 -12.56
CA THR A 42 31.65 18.24 -12.60
C THR A 42 32.06 17.04 -11.76
N VAL A 43 31.20 16.65 -10.82
CA VAL A 43 31.38 15.47 -9.99
C VAL A 43 30.24 14.49 -10.28
N ASP A 44 30.60 13.24 -10.53
CA ASP A 44 29.67 12.15 -10.80
C ASP A 44 29.41 11.36 -9.52
N TYR A 45 28.15 11.35 -9.08
CA TYR A 45 27.67 10.56 -7.95
C TYR A 45 27.10 9.25 -8.49
N ASN A 46 27.91 8.20 -8.40
CA ASN A 46 27.60 6.87 -8.92
C ASN A 46 26.74 6.04 -7.95
N ASN A 47 26.21 4.92 -8.44
CA ASN A 47 25.50 3.92 -7.63
C ASN A 47 24.25 4.46 -6.91
N ILE A 48 23.53 5.37 -7.55
CA ILE A 48 22.26 5.88 -7.01
C ILE A 48 21.12 5.01 -7.53
N GLU A 49 20.35 4.44 -6.60
CA GLU A 49 19.19 3.61 -6.92
C GLU A 49 18.18 4.35 -7.80
N LEU A 50 17.62 3.66 -8.80
CA LEU A 50 16.56 4.18 -9.68
C LEU A 50 15.42 4.86 -8.92
N VAL A 51 14.97 4.25 -7.82
CA VAL A 51 13.86 4.75 -7.00
C VAL A 51 14.19 6.12 -6.40
N VAL A 52 15.43 6.32 -5.94
CA VAL A 52 15.89 7.62 -5.40
C VAL A 52 15.83 8.68 -6.48
N VAL A 53 16.30 8.37 -7.69
CA VAL A 53 16.30 9.32 -8.81
C VAL A 53 14.86 9.65 -9.25
N GLN A 54 14.08 8.61 -9.57
CA GLN A 54 12.70 8.73 -10.05
C GLN A 54 11.76 9.35 -9.05
N GLN A 55 11.78 8.92 -7.79
CA GLN A 55 10.76 9.36 -6.86
C GLN A 55 11.15 10.63 -6.10
N TYR A 56 12.44 10.94 -6.00
CA TYR A 56 12.92 12.01 -5.11
C TYR A 56 13.73 13.10 -5.80
N LEU A 57 14.67 12.78 -6.70
CA LEU A 57 15.60 13.78 -7.28
C LEU A 57 15.08 14.48 -8.54
N TRP A 58 14.53 13.73 -9.51
CA TRP A 58 14.15 14.29 -10.82
C TRP A 58 13.13 15.43 -10.70
N TYR A 59 12.07 15.23 -9.93
CA TYR A 59 11.00 16.22 -9.76
C TYR A 59 11.38 17.40 -8.86
N LYS A 60 12.57 17.37 -8.24
CA LYS A 60 13.03 18.38 -7.29
C LYS A 60 14.36 19.03 -7.70
N THR A 61 14.84 18.77 -8.91
CA THR A 61 16.08 19.34 -9.44
C THR A 61 16.10 20.86 -9.30
N ASP A 62 15.05 21.57 -9.72
CA ASP A 62 14.99 23.04 -9.60
C ASP A 62 15.11 23.52 -8.15
N LYS A 63 14.53 22.79 -7.21
CA LYS A 63 14.57 23.15 -5.78
C LYS A 63 15.95 22.87 -5.18
N ILE A 64 16.58 21.77 -5.56
CA ILE A 64 17.96 21.44 -5.19
C ILE A 64 18.90 22.52 -5.74
N LEU A 65 18.79 22.86 -7.03
CA LEU A 65 19.62 23.90 -7.65
C LEU A 65 19.40 25.27 -7.00
N LYS A 66 18.16 25.64 -6.67
CA LYS A 66 17.86 26.86 -5.91
C LYS A 66 18.51 26.84 -4.53
N TYR A 67 18.43 25.73 -3.79
CA TYR A 67 19.10 25.57 -2.51
C TYR A 67 20.62 25.73 -2.63
N LEU A 68 21.26 25.04 -3.58
CA LEU A 68 22.70 25.13 -3.81
C LEU A 68 23.14 26.56 -4.18
N ASN A 69 22.36 27.28 -4.99
CA ASN A 69 22.60 28.69 -5.30
C ASN A 69 22.64 29.60 -4.06
N THR A 70 21.89 29.27 -2.99
CA THR A 70 21.93 30.08 -1.75
C THR A 70 23.23 29.94 -0.97
N LYS A 71 24.04 28.91 -1.26
CA LYS A 71 25.24 28.56 -0.48
C LYS A 71 26.48 29.31 -0.93
N GLN A 72 26.49 29.82 -2.16
CA GLN A 72 27.59 30.62 -2.67
C GLN A 72 27.08 31.78 -3.52
N ARG A 73 27.49 33.00 -3.16
CA ARG A 73 27.29 34.15 -4.04
C ARG A 73 28.16 33.98 -5.28
N MET A 74 27.52 33.97 -6.44
CA MET A 74 28.19 33.85 -7.73
C MET A 74 28.21 35.20 -8.46
N ASP A 75 29.19 35.35 -9.35
CA ASP A 75 29.21 36.43 -10.33
C ASP A 75 28.03 36.28 -11.30
N ASP A 76 27.46 37.40 -11.76
CA ASP A 76 26.30 37.45 -12.65
C ASP A 76 26.50 36.60 -13.91
N TYR A 77 27.75 36.45 -14.38
CA TYR A 77 28.08 35.62 -15.54
C TYR A 77 27.68 34.13 -15.37
N PHE A 78 27.71 33.62 -14.14
CA PHE A 78 27.44 32.20 -13.83
C PHE A 78 26.00 31.93 -13.40
N VAL A 79 25.20 32.98 -13.16
CA VAL A 79 23.79 32.85 -12.80
C VAL A 79 23.05 32.09 -13.89
N GLY A 80 22.31 31.03 -13.51
CA GLY A 80 21.60 30.15 -14.44
C GLY A 80 22.49 29.19 -15.24
N LYS A 81 23.82 29.27 -15.10
CA LYS A 81 24.78 28.34 -15.73
C LYS A 81 25.37 27.34 -14.74
N VAL A 82 25.48 27.72 -13.47
CA VAL A 82 25.99 26.90 -12.36
C VAL A 82 25.14 27.24 -11.12
N PRO A 83 24.86 26.29 -10.21
CA PRO A 83 25.07 24.86 -10.35
C PRO A 83 24.15 24.23 -11.40
N LYS A 84 24.60 23.12 -11.98
CA LYS A 84 23.81 22.28 -12.89
C LYS A 84 23.78 20.85 -12.40
N MET A 85 22.68 20.17 -12.68
CA MET A 85 22.50 18.75 -12.43
C MET A 85 22.16 18.05 -13.73
N ALA A 86 22.75 16.89 -13.96
CA ALA A 86 22.41 15.97 -15.04
C ALA A 86 22.18 14.57 -14.48
N PHE A 87 21.33 13.81 -15.16
CA PHE A 87 20.99 12.43 -14.80
C PHE A 87 21.35 11.55 -15.98
N ASN A 88 22.31 10.65 -15.76
CA ASN A 88 22.75 9.71 -16.77
C ASN A 88 22.45 8.30 -16.28
N ASP A 89 21.83 7.50 -17.14
CA ASP A 89 21.66 6.07 -16.90
C ASP A 89 23.00 5.37 -17.17
N ASN A 90 23.47 4.56 -16.23
CA ASN A 90 24.76 3.88 -16.36
C ASN A 90 24.54 2.36 -16.34
N ASN A 91 24.33 1.82 -17.55
CA ASN A 91 24.26 0.41 -17.96
C ASN A 91 22.87 -0.17 -18.29
N ASN A 92 22.91 -1.06 -19.29
CA ASN A 92 21.84 -1.76 -20.04
C ASN A 92 20.69 -2.44 -19.24
N ASN A 93 20.69 -2.39 -17.91
CA ASN A 93 19.65 -2.98 -17.06
C ASN A 93 18.78 -1.93 -16.31
N GLY A 94 19.12 -0.63 -16.37
CA GLY A 94 18.27 0.47 -15.90
C GLY A 94 18.08 0.60 -14.37
N GLU A 95 18.87 -0.11 -13.56
CA GLU A 95 18.72 -0.12 -12.09
C GLU A 95 19.57 0.93 -11.36
N ILE A 96 20.64 1.43 -12.00
CA ILE A 96 21.64 2.30 -11.37
C ILE A 96 21.85 3.58 -12.19
N PHE A 97 21.75 4.73 -11.52
CA PHE A 97 21.91 6.05 -12.11
C PHE A 97 23.18 6.76 -11.64
N ILE A 98 23.72 7.58 -12.53
CA ILE A 98 24.71 8.60 -12.21
C ILE A 98 23.99 9.94 -12.14
N VAL A 99 24.20 10.65 -11.04
CA VAL A 99 23.81 12.06 -10.93
C VAL A 99 25.08 12.90 -10.99
N SER A 100 25.19 13.74 -12.01
CA SER A 100 26.34 14.63 -12.20
C SER A 100 25.99 16.03 -11.71
N VAL A 101 26.83 16.63 -10.86
CA VAL A 101 26.69 18.03 -10.42
C VAL A 101 27.86 18.85 -10.89
N THR A 102 27.58 19.90 -11.67
CA THR A 102 28.59 20.88 -12.10
C THR A 102 28.51 22.11 -11.21
N GLY A 103 29.62 22.44 -10.55
CA GLY A 103 29.73 23.63 -9.69
C GLY A 103 31.02 23.71 -8.89
N PHE A 104 31.07 24.69 -7.99
CA PHE A 104 32.16 24.86 -7.03
C PHE A 104 32.14 23.79 -5.95
N GLN A 105 33.24 23.64 -5.21
CA GLN A 105 33.38 22.65 -4.15
C GLN A 105 32.22 22.69 -3.12
N ILE A 106 31.79 23.88 -2.71
CA ILE A 106 30.68 24.03 -1.75
C ILE A 106 29.36 23.49 -2.29
N HIS A 107 29.11 23.58 -3.60
CA HIS A 107 27.93 22.95 -4.21
C HIS A 107 28.01 21.42 -4.12
N GLN A 108 29.21 20.85 -4.27
CA GLN A 108 29.44 19.40 -4.18
C GLN A 108 29.24 18.90 -2.74
N ASP A 109 29.78 19.63 -1.77
CA ASP A 109 29.67 19.29 -0.35
C ASP A 109 28.20 19.35 0.10
N GLU A 110 27.49 20.41 -0.28
CA GLU A 110 26.07 20.59 0.05
C GLU A 110 25.18 19.58 -0.68
N PHE A 111 25.43 19.30 -1.95
CA PHE A 111 24.67 18.28 -2.68
C PHE A 111 24.88 16.89 -2.07
N LYS A 112 26.09 16.54 -1.64
CA LYS A 112 26.37 15.26 -0.96
C LYS A 112 25.49 15.09 0.28
N LEU A 113 25.31 16.16 1.08
CA LEU A 113 24.45 16.13 2.26
C LEU A 113 22.96 16.00 1.89
N VAL A 114 22.52 16.71 0.85
CA VAL A 114 21.14 16.59 0.33
C VAL A 114 20.87 15.17 -0.16
N LEU A 115 21.79 14.60 -0.95
CA LEU A 115 21.69 13.24 -1.46
C LEU A 115 21.59 12.22 -0.32
N GLN A 116 22.45 12.33 0.70
CA GLN A 116 22.41 11.46 1.87
C GLN A 116 21.07 11.53 2.62
N ARG A 117 20.52 12.73 2.81
CA ARG A 117 19.22 12.94 3.45
C ARG A 117 18.07 12.36 2.63
N ILE A 118 18.11 12.50 1.32
CA ILE A 118 17.12 11.91 0.39
C ILE A 118 17.21 10.38 0.37
N GLN A 119 18.42 9.81 0.35
CA GLN A 119 18.63 8.36 0.46
C GLN A 119 18.10 7.84 1.80
N THR A 120 18.34 8.55 2.89
CA THR A 120 17.79 8.21 4.21
C THR A 120 16.26 8.20 4.18
N LEU A 121 15.62 9.22 3.58
CA LEU A 121 14.17 9.27 3.42
C LEU A 121 13.64 8.08 2.59
N SER A 122 14.32 7.70 1.51
CA SER A 122 13.97 6.52 0.71
C SER A 122 14.04 5.23 1.53
N ASN A 123 15.15 5.01 2.25
CA ASN A 123 15.37 3.82 3.08
C ASN A 123 14.35 3.70 4.21
N VAL A 124 14.03 4.81 4.88
CA VAL A 124 13.00 4.85 5.93
C VAL A 124 11.61 4.56 5.34
N THR A 125 11.32 5.09 4.16
CA THR A 125 10.05 4.81 3.46
C THR A 125 9.93 3.32 3.15
N GLN A 126 10.98 2.70 2.63
CA GLN A 126 10.99 1.26 2.37
C GLN A 126 10.86 0.44 3.66
N SER A 127 11.58 0.83 4.71
CA SER A 127 11.49 0.18 6.02
C SER A 127 10.07 0.21 6.60
N ALA A 128 9.33 1.32 6.39
CA ALA A 128 7.94 1.43 6.80
C ALA A 128 7.03 0.48 6.01
N LYS A 129 7.22 0.36 4.69
CA LYS A 129 6.50 -0.61 3.83
C LYS A 129 6.74 -2.04 4.30
N ASP A 130 8.00 -2.42 4.47
CA ASP A 130 8.39 -3.76 4.93
C ASP A 130 7.82 -4.06 6.32
N TYR A 131 7.82 -3.08 7.22
CA TYR A 131 7.22 -3.22 8.54
C TYR A 131 5.71 -3.50 8.44
N TYR A 132 4.98 -2.71 7.66
CA TYR A 132 3.54 -2.90 7.49
C TYR A 132 3.23 -4.25 6.83
N GLN A 133 3.98 -4.64 5.80
CA GLN A 133 3.84 -5.95 5.15
C GLN A 133 4.05 -7.08 6.16
N ARG A 134 5.09 -7.02 7.02
CA ARG A 134 5.30 -8.01 8.09
C ARG A 134 4.13 -8.08 9.06
N GLN A 135 3.57 -6.93 9.48
CA GLN A 135 2.40 -6.92 10.37
C GLN A 135 1.16 -7.54 9.70
N SER A 136 0.95 -7.24 8.42
CA SER A 136 -0.13 -7.83 7.63
C SER A 136 0.03 -9.35 7.51
N THR A 137 1.23 -9.84 7.15
CA THR A 137 1.53 -11.27 7.06
C THR A 137 1.31 -11.97 8.41
N LYS A 138 1.82 -11.39 9.50
CA LYS A 138 1.63 -11.94 10.86
C LYS A 138 0.15 -12.05 11.24
N SER A 139 -0.67 -11.09 10.84
CA SER A 139 -2.12 -11.12 11.08
C SER A 139 -2.78 -12.28 10.33
N VAL A 140 -2.40 -12.50 9.06
CA VAL A 140 -2.90 -13.63 8.26
C VAL A 140 -2.43 -14.98 8.82
N GLU A 141 -1.17 -15.07 9.26
CA GLU A 141 -0.63 -16.28 9.90
C GLU A 141 -1.35 -16.60 11.22
N THR A 142 -1.60 -15.59 12.04
CA THR A 142 -2.35 -15.74 13.31
C THR A 142 -3.76 -16.26 13.03
N LEU A 143 -4.45 -15.69 12.04
CA LEU A 143 -5.76 -16.20 11.60
C LEU A 143 -5.67 -17.63 11.08
N THR A 144 -4.60 -17.95 10.36
CA THR A 144 -4.37 -19.31 9.85
C THR A 144 -4.27 -20.31 10.98
N GLN A 145 -3.51 -20.00 12.02
CA GLN A 145 -3.39 -20.83 13.22
C GLN A 145 -4.74 -20.99 13.94
N ILE A 146 -5.50 -19.91 14.11
CA ILE A 146 -6.82 -19.97 14.75
C ILE A 146 -7.77 -20.92 14.01
N LEU A 147 -7.75 -20.89 12.69
CA LEU A 147 -8.64 -21.70 11.85
C LEU A 147 -8.22 -23.17 11.79
N THR A 148 -6.91 -23.46 11.85
CA THR A 148 -6.39 -24.83 11.84
C THR A 148 -6.48 -25.52 13.21
N GLN A 149 -6.52 -24.75 14.31
CA GLN A 149 -6.75 -25.24 15.67
C GLN A 149 -8.12 -25.92 15.88
N GLN A 150 -9.03 -25.87 14.91
CA GLN A 150 -10.31 -26.55 15.01
C GLN A 150 -10.17 -28.08 14.99
N ILE A 151 -10.61 -28.72 16.08
CA ILE A 151 -10.54 -30.17 16.33
C ILE A 151 -11.35 -30.96 15.28
N HIS A 152 -12.45 -30.39 14.76
CA HIS A 152 -13.33 -31.05 13.80
C HIS A 152 -13.35 -30.33 12.45
N GLN A 153 -12.39 -30.70 11.58
CA GLN A 153 -12.32 -30.21 10.21
C GLN A 153 -13.29 -30.96 9.28
N SER A 154 -14.59 -30.71 9.46
CA SER A 154 -15.60 -31.17 8.49
C SER A 154 -15.30 -30.66 7.07
N GLN A 155 -15.79 -31.35 6.03
CA GLN A 155 -15.62 -30.89 4.65
C GLN A 155 -16.20 -29.49 4.45
N ASP A 156 -17.34 -29.20 5.08
CA ASP A 156 -17.97 -27.88 5.11
C ASP A 156 -17.04 -26.80 5.67
N TRP A 157 -16.37 -27.11 6.79
CA TRP A 157 -15.37 -26.22 7.37
C TRP A 157 -14.18 -26.00 6.44
N LYS A 158 -13.70 -27.05 5.75
CA LYS A 158 -12.60 -26.94 4.78
C LYS A 158 -12.99 -26.06 3.59
N TYR A 159 -14.22 -26.18 3.09
CA TYR A 159 -14.71 -25.30 2.02
C TYR A 159 -14.80 -23.85 2.49
N TYR A 160 -15.47 -23.59 3.62
CA TYR A 160 -15.60 -22.25 4.16
C TYR A 160 -14.24 -21.60 4.42
N THR A 161 -13.31 -22.30 5.09
CA THR A 161 -11.99 -21.76 5.39
C THR A 161 -11.18 -21.48 4.13
N LYS A 162 -11.27 -22.32 3.10
CA LYS A 162 -10.60 -22.07 1.81
C LYS A 162 -11.06 -20.73 1.20
N TYR A 163 -12.36 -20.48 1.14
CA TYR A 163 -12.91 -19.21 0.63
C TYR A 163 -12.53 -18.04 1.53
N PHE A 164 -12.68 -18.18 2.84
CA PHE A 164 -12.33 -17.13 3.78
C PHE A 164 -10.84 -16.76 3.69
N PHE A 165 -9.93 -17.73 3.57
CA PHE A 165 -8.51 -17.46 3.38
C PHE A 165 -8.20 -16.74 2.09
N GLN A 166 -8.89 -17.08 1.00
CA GLN A 166 -8.71 -16.38 -0.27
C GLN A 166 -9.10 -14.90 -0.11
N LEU A 167 -10.28 -14.62 0.45
CA LEU A 167 -10.76 -13.27 0.70
C LEU A 167 -9.78 -12.48 1.61
N VAL A 168 -9.32 -13.10 2.70
CA VAL A 168 -8.35 -12.50 3.63
C VAL A 168 -7.02 -12.17 2.93
N ARG A 169 -6.51 -13.07 2.08
CA ARG A 169 -5.25 -12.86 1.35
C ARG A 169 -5.38 -11.74 0.30
N GLU A 170 -6.48 -11.72 -0.45
CA GLU A 170 -6.76 -10.67 -1.44
C GLU A 170 -6.87 -9.31 -0.74
N LYS A 171 -7.63 -9.24 0.35
CA LYS A 171 -7.81 -7.99 1.10
C LYS A 171 -6.53 -7.54 1.80
N SER A 172 -5.72 -8.46 2.31
CA SER A 172 -4.40 -8.15 2.85
C SER A 172 -3.49 -7.52 1.79
N LYS A 173 -3.46 -8.06 0.57
CA LYS A 173 -2.68 -7.46 -0.55
C LYS A 173 -3.17 -6.06 -0.90
N GLU A 174 -4.48 -5.84 -0.91
CA GLU A 174 -5.08 -4.52 -1.12
C GLU A 174 -4.62 -3.52 -0.05
N TYR A 175 -4.68 -3.90 1.23
CA TYR A 175 -4.27 -3.05 2.34
C TYR A 175 -2.77 -2.70 2.29
N VAL A 176 -1.91 -3.65 1.91
CA VAL A 176 -0.47 -3.40 1.69
C VAL A 176 -0.27 -2.39 0.56
N LYS A 177 -0.93 -2.59 -0.59
CA LYS A 177 -0.86 -1.65 -1.72
C LYS A 177 -1.31 -0.24 -1.33
N LEU A 178 -2.45 -0.12 -0.62
CA LEU A 178 -2.97 1.17 -0.15
C LEU A 178 -2.01 1.85 0.84
N PHE A 179 -1.34 1.09 1.69
CA PHE A 179 -0.33 1.62 2.59
C PHE A 179 0.91 2.10 1.82
N ASP A 180 1.39 1.31 0.85
CA ASP A 180 2.54 1.67 0.02
C ASP A 180 2.30 2.98 -0.74
N GLU A 181 1.13 3.16 -1.33
CA GLU A 181 0.71 4.39 -1.99
C GLU A 181 0.66 5.57 -0.99
N TYR A 182 0.06 5.35 0.18
CA TYR A 182 -0.05 6.35 1.23
C TYR A 182 1.32 6.83 1.72
N ILE A 183 2.20 5.90 2.10
CA ILE A 183 3.49 6.23 2.70
C ILE A 183 4.44 6.84 1.65
N THR A 184 4.38 6.39 0.39
CA THR A 184 5.13 7.00 -0.72
C THR A 184 4.65 8.43 -0.99
N LYS A 185 3.33 8.69 -0.92
CA LYS A 185 2.80 10.05 -1.03
C LYS A 185 3.29 10.93 0.12
N LYS A 186 3.33 10.40 1.34
CA LYS A 186 3.85 11.11 2.52
C LYS A 186 5.34 11.37 2.42
N SER A 187 6.15 10.41 2.00
CA SER A 187 7.59 10.62 1.83
C SER A 187 7.89 11.71 0.82
N LYS A 188 7.16 11.75 -0.32
CA LYS A 188 7.29 12.81 -1.32
C LYS A 188 7.00 14.22 -0.78
N GLN A 189 6.12 14.34 0.22
CA GLN A 189 5.83 15.63 0.87
C GLN A 189 7.00 16.12 1.75
N LEU A 190 7.88 15.24 2.19
CA LEU A 190 9.01 15.55 3.07
C LEU A 190 10.30 15.89 2.32
N ILE A 191 10.36 15.66 0.99
CA ILE A 191 11.58 15.89 0.19
C ILE A 191 12.09 17.31 0.35
N ASP A 192 11.17 18.27 0.35
CA ASP A 192 11.53 19.68 0.44
C ASP A 192 12.26 20.02 1.74
N GLN A 193 11.85 19.38 2.84
CA GLN A 193 12.49 19.51 4.15
C GLN A 193 13.86 18.83 4.13
N CYS A 194 13.98 17.63 3.54
CA CYS A 194 15.28 16.97 3.36
C CYS A 194 16.30 17.80 2.55
N ILE A 195 15.84 18.67 1.66
CA ILE A 195 16.72 19.55 0.87
C ILE A 195 17.21 20.73 1.72
N VAL A 196 16.30 21.44 2.39
CA VAL A 196 16.60 22.75 2.98
C VAL A 196 16.97 22.69 4.47
N ASP A 197 16.45 21.71 5.20
CA ASP A 197 16.59 21.60 6.66
C ASP A 197 17.62 20.53 7.00
N VAL A 198 18.70 20.96 7.67
CA VAL A 198 19.83 20.11 8.05
C VAL A 198 19.50 19.22 9.23
N GLU A 199 18.60 19.67 10.11
CA GLU A 199 18.23 18.95 11.33
C GLU A 199 17.00 18.04 11.12
N PHE A 200 16.42 18.05 9.91
CA PHE A 200 15.23 17.28 9.62
C PHE A 200 15.45 15.75 9.73
N GLN A 201 14.59 15.11 10.53
CA GLN A 201 14.64 13.68 10.82
C GLN A 201 13.46 12.95 10.15
N PRO A 202 13.64 12.39 8.93
CA PRO A 202 12.53 11.81 8.17
C PRO A 202 11.87 10.60 8.87
N TRP A 203 12.61 9.87 9.71
CA TRP A 203 12.10 8.72 10.44
C TRP A 203 11.05 9.08 11.49
N VAL A 204 11.17 10.25 12.12
CA VAL A 204 10.21 10.68 13.14
C VAL A 204 8.84 10.91 12.50
N GLU A 205 8.82 11.64 11.39
CA GLU A 205 7.58 11.98 10.71
C GLU A 205 6.96 10.76 10.00
N LEU A 206 7.75 9.94 9.30
CA LEU A 206 7.21 8.74 8.66
C LEU A 206 6.70 7.70 9.66
N ARG A 207 7.33 7.56 10.83
CA ARG A 207 6.83 6.69 11.91
C ARG A 207 5.47 7.18 12.40
N LYS A 208 5.33 8.48 12.67
CA LYS A 208 4.05 9.09 13.06
C LYS A 208 2.95 8.85 12.01
N GLN A 209 3.27 8.96 10.72
CA GLN A 209 2.32 8.67 9.66
C GLN A 209 1.95 7.18 9.59
N THR A 210 2.90 6.29 9.84
CA THR A 210 2.69 4.84 9.89
C THR A 210 1.75 4.46 11.04
N ASP A 211 2.04 4.93 12.25
CA ASP A 211 1.24 4.67 13.45
C ASP A 211 -0.19 5.21 13.27
N LYS A 212 -0.33 6.42 12.70
CA LYS A 212 -1.63 7.02 12.38
C LYS A 212 -2.43 6.16 11.39
N TYR A 213 -1.77 5.64 10.34
CA TYR A 213 -2.44 4.80 9.36
C TYR A 213 -2.92 3.49 9.99
N MET A 214 -2.05 2.81 10.74
CA MET A 214 -2.36 1.55 11.40
C MET A 214 -3.50 1.69 12.42
N LYS A 215 -3.58 2.82 13.13
CA LYS A 215 -4.67 3.10 14.06
C LYS A 215 -6.02 3.33 13.35
N ASN A 216 -6.00 4.03 12.22
CA ASN A 216 -7.23 4.44 11.53
C ASN A 216 -7.79 3.37 10.58
N LYS A 217 -6.93 2.51 10.03
CA LYS A 217 -7.31 1.45 9.09
C LYS A 217 -6.95 0.08 9.66
N SER A 218 -7.66 -0.31 10.72
CA SER A 218 -7.50 -1.63 11.31
C SER A 218 -7.98 -2.71 10.35
N PHE A 219 -7.15 -3.71 10.10
CA PHE A 219 -7.54 -4.90 9.34
C PHE A 219 -8.63 -5.70 10.07
N THR A 220 -8.72 -5.59 11.40
CA THR A 220 -9.63 -6.38 12.23
C THR A 220 -11.10 -6.07 11.93
N SER A 221 -11.45 -4.82 11.63
CA SER A 221 -12.83 -4.46 11.25
C SER A 221 -13.23 -5.05 9.90
N GLU A 222 -12.27 -5.28 9.02
CA GLU A 222 -12.51 -5.89 7.72
C GLU A 222 -12.79 -7.40 7.84
N LEU A 223 -12.14 -8.08 8.79
CA LEU A 223 -12.27 -9.53 8.97
C LEU A 223 -13.72 -9.97 9.20
N GLU A 224 -14.52 -9.17 9.89
CA GLU A 224 -15.93 -9.47 10.12
C GLU A 224 -16.74 -9.46 8.82
N LEU A 225 -16.49 -8.47 7.97
CA LEU A 225 -17.08 -8.39 6.64
C LEU A 225 -16.67 -9.59 5.78
N LEU A 226 -15.38 -9.95 5.81
CA LEU A 226 -14.87 -11.11 5.06
C LEU A 226 -15.45 -12.43 5.56
N LYS A 227 -15.72 -12.58 6.86
CA LYS A 227 -16.41 -13.76 7.41
C LYS A 227 -17.82 -13.88 6.86
N GLN A 228 -18.55 -12.77 6.80
CA GLN A 228 -19.91 -12.74 6.25
C GLN A 228 -19.90 -13.08 4.76
N GLN A 229 -19.00 -12.47 4.00
CA GLN A 229 -18.82 -12.78 2.57
C GLN A 229 -18.47 -14.25 2.32
N ALA A 230 -17.60 -14.83 3.16
CA ALA A 230 -17.27 -16.25 3.07
C ALA A 230 -18.48 -17.15 3.35
N LEU A 231 -19.34 -16.77 4.30
CA LEU A 231 -20.57 -17.51 4.59
C LEU A 231 -21.56 -17.42 3.42
N ASP A 232 -21.72 -16.23 2.84
CA ASP A 232 -22.60 -16.00 1.70
C ASP A 232 -22.18 -16.83 0.47
N GLU A 233 -20.89 -16.82 0.14
CA GLU A 233 -20.36 -17.62 -0.97
C GLU A 233 -20.42 -19.12 -0.67
N TYR A 234 -20.16 -19.54 0.56
CA TYR A 234 -20.36 -20.93 0.97
C TYR A 234 -21.81 -21.38 0.76
N ILE A 235 -22.79 -20.60 1.25
CA ILE A 235 -24.21 -20.90 1.08
C ILE A 235 -24.54 -20.98 -0.40
N LYS A 236 -24.18 -19.98 -1.19
CA LYS A 236 -24.45 -19.92 -2.64
C LYS A 236 -23.91 -21.13 -3.39
N LEU A 237 -22.67 -21.53 -3.14
CA LEU A 237 -22.05 -22.67 -3.81
C LEU A 237 -22.66 -24.00 -3.39
N GLN A 238 -22.96 -24.18 -2.10
CA GLN A 238 -23.62 -25.39 -1.63
C GLN A 238 -25.05 -25.49 -2.14
N VAL A 239 -25.77 -24.36 -2.17
CA VAL A 239 -27.11 -24.22 -2.74
C VAL A 239 -27.13 -24.69 -4.20
N LEU A 240 -26.23 -24.14 -5.01
CA LEU A 240 -26.10 -24.46 -6.44
C LEU A 240 -25.67 -25.91 -6.66
N SER A 241 -24.70 -26.41 -5.89
CA SER A 241 -24.21 -27.79 -6.05
C SER A 241 -25.25 -28.85 -5.71
N GLN A 242 -26.12 -28.56 -4.75
CA GLN A 242 -27.20 -29.45 -4.33
C GLN A 242 -28.39 -29.37 -5.29
N GLN A 243 -28.67 -28.20 -5.88
CA GLN A 243 -29.68 -28.05 -6.96
C GLN A 243 -29.43 -28.99 -8.13
N LEU A 244 -28.17 -29.21 -8.48
CA LEU A 244 -27.79 -30.07 -9.61
C LEU A 244 -27.94 -31.57 -9.33
N LYS A 245 -28.12 -31.98 -8.07
CA LYS A 245 -28.15 -33.40 -7.66
C LYS A 245 -29.55 -34.01 -7.60
N PHE A 246 -30.60 -33.21 -7.77
CA PHE A 246 -31.98 -33.66 -7.58
C PHE A 246 -32.88 -33.25 -8.76
N ASP A 247 -33.60 -34.22 -9.33
CA ASP A 247 -34.47 -34.01 -10.51
C ASP A 247 -35.76 -33.25 -10.18
N LYS A 248 -36.20 -33.25 -8.91
CA LYS A 248 -37.43 -32.58 -8.48
C LYS A 248 -37.17 -31.12 -8.10
N LYS A 249 -37.88 -30.21 -8.79
CA LYS A 249 -37.90 -28.79 -8.39
C LYS A 249 -38.66 -28.60 -7.06
N PRO A 250 -38.10 -27.87 -6.10
CA PRO A 250 -38.78 -27.55 -4.85
C PRO A 250 -40.02 -26.66 -5.07
N SER A 251 -41.00 -26.76 -4.17
CA SER A 251 -42.20 -25.91 -4.22
C SER A 251 -41.86 -24.45 -3.88
N LYS A 252 -42.73 -23.50 -4.30
CA LYS A 252 -42.58 -22.07 -3.93
C LYS A 252 -42.57 -21.87 -2.42
N ARG A 253 -43.49 -22.52 -1.68
CA ARG A 253 -43.60 -22.43 -0.22
C ARG A 253 -42.34 -22.95 0.46
N SER A 254 -41.84 -24.10 0.02
CA SER A 254 -40.62 -24.67 0.58
C SER A 254 -39.43 -23.73 0.31
N THR A 255 -39.33 -23.15 -0.90
CA THR A 255 -38.25 -22.22 -1.27
C THR A 255 -38.25 -20.98 -0.38
N GLN A 256 -39.44 -20.46 -0.06
CA GLN A 256 -39.61 -19.35 0.87
C GLN A 256 -39.10 -19.69 2.28
N VAL A 257 -39.48 -20.87 2.81
CA VAL A 257 -39.01 -21.35 4.13
C VAL A 257 -37.48 -21.49 4.17
N MET A 258 -36.86 -21.96 3.08
CA MET A 258 -35.40 -22.01 2.97
C MET A 258 -34.77 -20.62 3.03
N ASN A 259 -35.29 -19.67 2.26
CA ASN A 259 -34.78 -18.30 2.24
C ASN A 259 -34.92 -17.65 3.62
N ASP A 260 -36.07 -17.79 4.29
CA ASP A 260 -36.30 -17.26 5.64
C ASP A 260 -35.30 -17.84 6.66
N PHE A 261 -34.98 -19.14 6.56
CA PHE A 261 -33.96 -19.77 7.39
C PHE A 261 -32.55 -19.21 7.11
N ILE A 262 -32.17 -19.10 5.83
CA ILE A 262 -30.86 -18.57 5.44
C ILE A 262 -30.71 -17.11 5.87
N ASP A 263 -31.73 -16.29 5.68
CA ASP A 263 -31.72 -14.88 6.09
C ASP A 263 -31.58 -14.75 7.61
N LYS A 264 -32.27 -15.60 8.37
CA LYS A 264 -32.10 -15.66 9.83
C LYS A 264 -30.68 -16.06 10.21
N VAL A 265 -30.10 -17.08 9.58
CA VAL A 265 -28.72 -17.51 9.84
C VAL A 265 -27.71 -16.39 9.53
N LYS A 266 -27.88 -15.69 8.40
CA LYS A 266 -27.02 -14.56 8.03
C LYS A 266 -27.12 -13.43 9.04
N GLN A 267 -28.33 -13.11 9.48
CA GLN A 267 -28.57 -12.07 10.48
C GLN A 267 -27.97 -12.44 11.84
N ASP A 268 -28.14 -13.69 12.28
CA ASP A 268 -27.54 -14.20 13.52
C ASP A 268 -26.02 -14.17 13.44
N PHE A 269 -25.43 -14.60 12.32
CA PHE A 269 -23.98 -14.57 12.11
C PHE A 269 -23.40 -13.15 12.13
N LYS A 270 -24.18 -12.16 11.71
CA LYS A 270 -23.80 -10.74 11.70
C LYS A 270 -23.93 -10.06 13.06
N THR A 271 -24.95 -10.40 13.84
CA THR A 271 -25.35 -9.63 15.02
C THR A 271 -25.04 -10.31 16.35
N ASN A 272 -24.92 -11.65 16.36
CA ASN A 272 -24.66 -12.39 17.59
C ASN A 272 -23.18 -12.26 17.99
N GLN A 273 -22.95 -11.71 19.19
CA GLN A 273 -21.64 -11.53 19.82
C GLN A 273 -20.75 -12.79 19.80
N THR A 274 -21.36 -13.97 19.76
CA THR A 274 -20.62 -15.24 19.70
C THR A 274 -19.86 -15.42 18.39
N TYR A 275 -20.32 -14.81 17.29
CA TYR A 275 -19.67 -14.87 15.97
C TYR A 275 -18.92 -13.59 15.62
N VAL A 276 -19.12 -12.48 16.34
CA VAL A 276 -18.47 -11.19 16.09
C VAL A 276 -17.03 -11.21 16.63
N GLY A 277 -16.07 -10.65 15.88
CA GLY A 277 -14.65 -10.62 16.22
C GLY A 277 -13.78 -11.71 15.57
N SER A 278 -12.48 -11.71 15.95
CA SER A 278 -11.40 -12.45 15.27
C SER A 278 -10.64 -13.47 16.13
N GLU A 279 -11.04 -13.69 17.39
CA GLU A 279 -10.46 -14.71 18.26
C GLU A 279 -11.01 -16.12 18.00
N PHE A 280 -10.29 -17.15 18.47
CA PHE A 280 -10.69 -18.56 18.35
C PHE A 280 -12.14 -18.84 18.80
N LYS A 281 -12.58 -18.22 19.90
CA LYS A 281 -13.95 -18.39 20.41
C LYS A 281 -15.02 -18.00 19.37
N HIS A 282 -14.73 -17.01 18.53
CA HIS A 282 -15.63 -16.53 17.47
C HIS A 282 -15.64 -17.42 16.22
N PHE A 283 -14.65 -18.30 16.05
CA PHE A 283 -14.59 -19.27 14.96
C PHE A 283 -15.05 -20.67 15.38
N LYS A 284 -14.98 -20.99 16.67
CA LYS A 284 -15.27 -22.33 17.22
C LYS A 284 -16.65 -22.87 16.90
N LEU A 285 -17.67 -22.01 16.81
CA LEU A 285 -19.05 -22.45 16.55
C LEU A 285 -19.43 -22.46 15.06
N ILE A 286 -18.59 -21.91 14.18
CA ILE A 286 -18.88 -21.83 12.75
C ILE A 286 -19.01 -23.24 12.13
N PRO A 287 -18.15 -24.23 12.41
CA PRO A 287 -18.32 -25.58 11.84
C PRO A 287 -19.69 -26.20 12.11
N LYS A 288 -20.23 -26.03 13.32
CA LYS A 288 -21.57 -26.54 13.68
C LYS A 288 -22.67 -25.79 12.91
N LEU A 289 -22.53 -24.49 12.75
CA LEU A 289 -23.45 -23.68 11.96
C LEU A 289 -23.49 -24.14 10.50
N LEU A 290 -22.33 -24.35 9.88
CA LEU A 290 -22.23 -24.83 8.49
C LEU A 290 -22.90 -26.21 8.32
N GLN A 291 -22.66 -27.13 9.27
CA GLN A 291 -23.34 -28.43 9.28
C GLN A 291 -24.86 -28.31 9.39
N ARG A 292 -25.35 -27.40 10.24
CA ARG A 292 -26.78 -27.12 10.39
C ARG A 292 -27.38 -26.57 9.09
N ILE A 293 -26.70 -25.66 8.42
CA ILE A 293 -27.10 -25.14 7.10
C ILE A 293 -27.22 -26.28 6.10
N MET A 294 -26.19 -27.14 6.00
CA MET A 294 -26.18 -28.26 5.06
C MET A 294 -27.27 -29.28 5.32
N LEU A 295 -27.50 -29.62 6.60
CA LEU A 295 -28.53 -30.57 6.98
C LEU A 295 -29.91 -30.00 6.62
N TYR A 296 -30.16 -28.72 6.94
CA TYR A 296 -31.40 -28.05 6.56
C TYR A 296 -31.60 -28.03 5.05
N TYR A 297 -30.53 -27.77 4.28
CA TYR A 297 -30.56 -27.76 2.83
C TYR A 297 -30.88 -29.12 2.21
N ARG A 298 -30.28 -30.20 2.74
CA ARG A 298 -30.58 -31.58 2.29
C ARG A 298 -32.02 -31.97 2.59
N CYS A 299 -32.53 -31.63 3.78
CA CYS A 299 -33.92 -31.92 4.16
C CYS A 299 -34.93 -31.22 3.23
N PHE A 300 -34.63 -29.99 2.86
CA PHE A 300 -35.43 -29.18 1.94
C PHE A 300 -35.50 -29.78 0.52
N TYR A 301 -34.37 -30.19 -0.06
CA TYR A 301 -34.36 -30.74 -1.43
C TYR A 301 -35.00 -32.11 -1.54
N LEU A 302 -34.82 -32.95 -0.53
CA LEU A 302 -35.41 -34.29 -0.50
C LEU A 302 -36.94 -34.24 -0.25
N GLN A 303 -37.52 -33.07 0.01
CA GLN A 303 -38.94 -32.88 0.36
C GLN A 303 -39.41 -33.87 1.43
N LEU A 304 -38.54 -34.15 2.40
CA LEU A 304 -38.83 -35.18 3.40
C LEU A 304 -40.01 -34.72 4.26
N PRO A 305 -40.98 -35.59 4.60
CA PRO A 305 -42.07 -35.24 5.52
C PRO A 305 -41.57 -34.67 6.86
N LEU A 306 -40.39 -35.13 7.30
CA LEU A 306 -39.68 -34.61 8.46
C LEU A 306 -39.23 -33.14 8.35
N TYR A 307 -39.25 -32.54 7.16
CA TYR A 307 -38.85 -31.16 6.93
C TYR A 307 -39.77 -30.16 7.64
N GLU A 308 -41.07 -30.42 7.66
CA GLU A 308 -42.04 -29.55 8.36
C GLU A 308 -41.80 -29.54 9.88
N SER A 309 -41.22 -30.62 10.41
CA SER A 309 -40.83 -30.76 11.82
C SER A 309 -39.32 -30.55 12.07
N ALA A 310 -38.52 -30.24 11.05
CA ALA A 310 -37.05 -30.27 11.14
C ALA A 310 -36.48 -29.21 12.10
N LYS A 311 -37.14 -28.06 12.21
CA LYS A 311 -36.74 -27.02 13.16
C LYS A 311 -36.87 -27.52 14.61
N GLU A 312 -38.01 -28.08 14.96
CA GLU A 312 -38.27 -28.63 16.30
C GLU A 312 -37.37 -29.86 16.58
N LEU A 313 -37.10 -30.67 15.55
CA LEU A 313 -36.20 -31.81 15.64
C LEU A 313 -34.76 -31.39 15.92
N LEU A 314 -34.24 -30.37 15.22
CA LEU A 314 -32.88 -29.86 15.40
C LEU A 314 -32.70 -29.20 16.77
N GLU A 315 -33.70 -28.44 17.23
CA GLU A 315 -33.69 -27.85 18.57
C GLU A 315 -33.70 -28.93 19.66
N LYS A 316 -34.49 -30.01 19.49
CA LYS A 316 -34.45 -31.16 20.41
C LYS A 316 -33.10 -31.86 20.38
N ILE A 317 -32.49 -32.06 19.20
CA ILE A 317 -31.13 -32.65 19.02
C ILE A 317 -30.06 -31.86 19.75
N GLU A 318 -30.11 -30.53 19.72
CA GLU A 318 -29.14 -29.71 20.45
C GLU A 318 -29.32 -29.78 21.97
N GLN A 319 -30.55 -30.00 22.45
CA GLN A 319 -30.89 -29.93 23.88
C GLN A 319 -30.83 -31.28 24.61
N ASN A 320 -30.76 -32.41 23.89
CA ASN A 320 -30.89 -33.73 24.48
C ASN A 320 -29.77 -34.68 24.04
N THR A 321 -29.21 -35.43 25.01
CA THR A 321 -28.13 -36.41 24.78
C THR A 321 -28.60 -37.63 23.99
N VAL A 322 -29.88 -38.01 24.12
CA VAL A 322 -30.51 -39.13 23.41
C VAL A 322 -31.92 -38.71 23.00
N ILE A 323 -32.30 -39.00 21.75
CA ILE A 323 -33.62 -38.69 21.20
C ILE A 323 -34.17 -39.88 20.45
N THR A 324 -35.44 -40.19 20.72
CA THR A 324 -36.20 -41.18 19.96
C THR A 324 -37.03 -40.46 18.91
N ILE A 325 -36.80 -40.80 17.64
CA ILE A 325 -37.54 -40.25 16.50
C ILE A 325 -38.41 -41.36 15.94
N ALA A 326 -39.73 -41.24 16.07
CA ALA A 326 -40.68 -42.18 15.48
C ALA A 326 -41.26 -41.59 14.19
N THR A 327 -41.01 -42.26 13.05
CA THR A 327 -41.52 -41.83 11.75
C THR A 327 -41.88 -43.03 10.87
N SER A 328 -42.75 -42.80 9.88
CA SER A 328 -43.11 -43.81 8.89
C SER A 328 -41.95 -44.16 7.96
N THR A 329 -41.95 -45.37 7.41
CA THR A 329 -41.00 -45.80 6.38
C THR A 329 -41.12 -44.89 5.15
N GLY A 330 -39.99 -44.40 4.62
CA GLY A 330 -39.98 -43.40 3.52
C GLY A 330 -40.04 -41.94 3.98
N SER A 331 -40.14 -41.66 5.29
CA SER A 331 -40.07 -40.31 5.86
C SER A 331 -38.72 -39.58 5.68
N GLY A 332 -37.71 -40.27 5.16
CA GLY A 332 -36.36 -39.72 4.96
C GLY A 332 -35.43 -39.82 6.17
N LYS A 333 -35.84 -40.50 7.24
CA LYS A 333 -35.05 -40.60 8.49
C LYS A 333 -33.59 -41.03 8.26
N ARG A 334 -33.33 -42.03 7.40
CA ARG A 334 -31.96 -42.45 7.05
C ARG A 334 -31.19 -41.35 6.30
N ALA A 335 -31.78 -40.78 5.25
CA ALA A 335 -31.15 -39.70 4.48
C ALA A 335 -30.86 -38.43 5.31
N LEU A 336 -31.56 -38.25 6.44
CA LEU A 336 -31.41 -37.13 7.36
C LEU A 336 -30.29 -37.33 8.39
N PHE A 337 -29.98 -38.59 8.76
CA PHE A 337 -29.09 -38.91 9.89
C PHE A 337 -27.87 -39.78 9.55
N GLU A 338 -27.96 -40.61 8.50
CA GLU A 338 -26.83 -41.41 8.03
C GLU A 338 -26.05 -40.58 7.00
N LYS A 339 -24.79 -40.28 7.32
CA LYS A 339 -23.84 -39.69 6.35
C LYS A 339 -23.49 -40.75 5.31
N GLU A 340 -23.61 -40.41 4.04
CA GLU A 340 -22.67 -40.91 3.04
C GLU A 340 -21.30 -40.24 3.22
#